data_AF-A0A2S6UQV0-F1
#
_entry.id   AF-A0A2S6UQV0-F1
#
_cell.length_a   1.000
_cell.length_b   1.000
_cell.length_c   1.000
_cell.angle_alpha   90.00
_cell.angle_beta   90.00
_cell.angle_gamma   90.00
#
_symmetry.space_group_name_H-M   'P 1'
#
loop_
_entity.id
_entity.type
_entity.pdbx_description
1 polymer ?
#
loop_
_entity_poly.entity_id
_entity_poly.type
_entity_poly.pdbx_seq_one_letter_code
_entity_poly.pdbx_strand_id
1 'polypeptide(L)'
;MKFANSKNARGIEALQGGNIPLAIQLFQEAINESPRQPALHANLAKALKRGGLIDQAAARLTFTLAFDPGSNDASLLSIWLAGGANPNIMDLHPRGLLSAINRKDIDRHPIINLSANYMKNNLPTSRAFQLGRKEDWESAAQWILSASGKAALGNKLFLNCLKAEPICDFEFENLLLKVRRALLLTPPKHLLKKNPLQDFIFSFITQCKLNEYIYGVSKEEEKMLRKLRPNIHDPWVFCILALYHPINSLIVPDEKIKKLFPKPLAQLIRKIIAENKVELELAKTFKILNRADNKTSISVKAFYEETPYPRWSSVNLIANLRRSTLQYLMPGKNLSFMDQSFSVLIAGCGTGQQLVEAAAGYGEKSDILAIDLSCNSLAYAARMAAFFGFRKIEFATGDILGLDSLSKQFDFLECVGVLHHLEKPFVGWKKLLDRLQDGGYMRIGL
;
A
#
# COMPACT_ATOMS: atom_id res chain seq x y z
N MET A 1 14.76 13.72 -33.44
CA MET A 1 13.31 13.58 -33.22
C MET A 1 12.61 12.89 -34.40
N LYS A 2 12.73 13.35 -35.66
CA LYS A 2 12.12 12.66 -36.83
C LYS A 2 12.58 11.20 -37.00
N PHE A 3 13.88 10.93 -36.85
CA PHE A 3 14.45 9.59 -36.98
C PHE A 3 14.02 8.63 -35.86
N ALA A 4 14.09 9.05 -34.59
CA ALA A 4 13.53 8.31 -33.45
C ALA A 4 12.05 7.93 -33.62
N ASN A 5 11.22 8.85 -34.13
CA ASN A 5 9.80 8.57 -34.38
C ASN A 5 9.59 7.52 -35.47
N SER A 6 10.38 7.58 -36.54
CA SER A 6 10.37 6.57 -37.62
C SER A 6 10.77 5.19 -37.11
N LYS A 7 11.85 5.09 -36.31
CA LYS A 7 12.29 3.84 -35.67
C LYS A 7 11.24 3.29 -34.70
N ASN A 8 10.60 4.15 -33.92
CA ASN A 8 9.51 3.75 -33.02
C ASN A 8 8.32 3.15 -33.79
N ALA A 9 7.90 3.78 -34.90
CA ALA A 9 6.80 3.27 -35.72
C ALA A 9 7.12 1.86 -36.28
N ARG A 10 8.32 1.70 -36.87
CA ARG A 10 8.80 0.39 -37.36
C ARG A 10 8.93 -0.64 -36.25
N GLY A 11 9.33 -0.23 -35.05
CA GLY A 11 9.39 -1.11 -33.88
C GLY A 11 8.01 -1.61 -33.44
N ILE A 12 6.99 -0.74 -33.49
CA ILE A 12 5.60 -1.11 -33.22
C ILE A 12 5.10 -2.12 -34.26
N GLU A 13 5.35 -1.87 -35.55
CA GLU A 13 5.01 -2.78 -36.64
C GLU A 13 5.69 -4.15 -36.47
N ALA A 14 6.99 -4.16 -36.18
CA ALA A 14 7.74 -5.39 -35.92
C ALA A 14 7.16 -6.16 -34.72
N LEU A 15 6.80 -5.47 -33.64
CA LEU A 15 6.20 -6.08 -32.47
C LEU A 15 4.82 -6.68 -32.79
N GLN A 16 3.98 -5.96 -33.54
CA GLN A 16 2.67 -6.45 -33.98
C GLN A 16 2.79 -7.68 -34.87
N GLY A 17 3.75 -7.65 -35.82
CA GLY A 17 4.10 -8.78 -36.68
C GLY A 17 4.82 -9.94 -35.98
N GLY A 18 5.09 -9.83 -34.67
CA GLY A 18 5.71 -10.90 -33.87
C GLY A 18 7.24 -10.98 -33.97
N ASN A 19 7.91 -10.09 -34.70
CA ASN A 19 9.37 -10.00 -34.76
C ASN A 19 9.92 -9.24 -33.54
N ILE A 20 9.94 -9.92 -32.39
CA ILE A 20 10.35 -9.36 -31.10
C ILE A 20 11.82 -8.86 -31.11
N PRO A 21 12.81 -9.61 -31.64
CA PRO A 21 14.19 -9.14 -31.66
C PRO A 21 14.37 -7.82 -32.41
N LEU A 22 13.74 -7.70 -33.60
CA LEU A 22 13.79 -6.47 -34.38
C LEU A 22 13.10 -5.30 -33.66
N ALA A 23 11.95 -5.56 -33.02
CA ALA A 23 11.25 -4.53 -32.25
C ALA A 23 12.12 -3.99 -31.11
N ILE A 24 12.77 -4.87 -30.33
CA ILE A 24 13.69 -4.49 -29.25
C ILE A 24 14.83 -3.63 -29.80
N GLN A 25 15.46 -4.07 -30.90
CA GLN A 25 16.56 -3.33 -31.53
C GLN A 25 16.11 -1.91 -31.94
N LEU A 26 14.99 -1.80 -32.66
CA LEU A 26 14.49 -0.52 -33.15
C LEU A 26 14.11 0.45 -32.02
N PHE A 27 13.49 -0.05 -30.94
CA PHE A 27 13.20 0.78 -29.78
C PHE A 27 14.47 1.23 -29.06
N GLN A 28 15.48 0.37 -28.93
CA GLN A 28 16.76 0.73 -28.32
C GLN A 28 17.48 1.82 -29.13
N GLU A 29 17.50 1.69 -30.47
CA GLU A 29 18.04 2.72 -31.36
C GLU A 29 17.27 4.04 -31.25
N ALA A 30 15.94 3.99 -31.16
CA ALA A 30 15.11 5.19 -30.98
C ALA A 30 15.40 5.87 -29.63
N ILE A 31 15.60 5.11 -28.56
CA ILE A 31 15.97 5.62 -27.22
C ILE A 31 17.35 6.29 -27.27
N ASN A 32 18.32 5.73 -27.98
CA ASN A 32 19.65 6.33 -28.12
C ASN A 32 19.59 7.73 -28.74
N GLU A 33 18.65 7.95 -29.68
CA GLU A 33 18.44 9.27 -30.29
C GLU A 33 17.55 10.22 -29.46
N SER A 34 16.70 9.69 -28.59
CA SER A 34 15.71 10.47 -27.84
C SER A 34 15.41 9.86 -26.47
N PRO A 35 16.39 9.88 -25.55
CA PRO A 35 16.36 9.06 -24.33
C PRO A 35 15.31 9.49 -23.29
N ARG A 36 14.74 10.69 -23.44
CA ARG A 36 13.73 11.25 -22.52
C ARG A 36 12.29 11.08 -22.99
N GLN A 37 12.05 10.39 -24.11
CA GLN A 37 10.69 10.13 -24.59
C GLN A 37 10.07 8.92 -23.85
N PRO A 38 9.02 9.10 -23.03
CA PRO A 38 8.44 8.02 -22.23
C PRO A 38 7.88 6.87 -23.07
N ALA A 39 7.23 7.21 -24.20
CA ALA A 39 6.61 6.22 -25.09
C ALA A 39 7.61 5.19 -25.64
N LEU A 40 8.87 5.58 -25.88
CA LEU A 40 9.90 4.67 -26.36
C LEU A 40 10.27 3.62 -25.31
N HIS A 41 10.39 4.04 -24.05
CA HIS A 41 10.66 3.14 -22.92
C HIS A 41 9.48 2.20 -22.65
N ALA A 42 8.25 2.71 -22.74
CA ALA A 42 7.04 1.89 -22.60
C ALA A 42 6.93 0.82 -23.70
N ASN A 43 7.23 1.19 -24.95
CA ASN A 43 7.22 0.26 -26.07
C ASN A 43 8.32 -0.79 -25.96
N LEU A 44 9.54 -0.39 -25.57
CA LEU A 44 10.62 -1.32 -25.30
C LEU A 44 10.25 -2.29 -24.15
N ALA A 45 9.65 -1.80 -23.06
CA ALA A 45 9.20 -2.65 -21.97
C ALA A 45 8.19 -3.72 -22.42
N LYS A 46 7.21 -3.34 -23.27
CA LYS A 46 6.24 -4.28 -23.86
C LYS A 46 6.93 -5.33 -24.74
N ALA A 47 7.90 -4.93 -25.57
CA ALA A 47 8.67 -5.84 -26.41
C ALA A 47 9.53 -6.81 -25.59
N LEU A 48 10.23 -6.31 -24.57
CA LEU A 48 11.03 -7.11 -23.64
C LEU A 48 10.17 -8.14 -22.91
N LYS A 49 9.00 -7.74 -22.39
CA LYS A 49 8.06 -8.69 -21.76
C LYS A 49 7.60 -9.75 -22.77
N ARG A 50 7.22 -9.37 -23.99
CA ARG A 50 6.83 -10.35 -25.01
C ARG A 50 7.97 -11.32 -25.35
N GLY A 51 9.22 -10.87 -25.26
CA GLY A 51 10.42 -11.69 -25.40
C GLY A 51 10.84 -12.48 -24.16
N GLY A 52 10.04 -12.51 -23.09
CA GLY A 52 10.35 -13.25 -21.85
C GLY A 52 11.29 -12.51 -20.88
N LEU A 53 11.75 -11.30 -21.20
CA LEU A 53 12.71 -10.52 -20.41
C LEU A 53 11.98 -9.59 -19.42
N ILE A 54 11.20 -10.17 -18.50
CA ILE A 54 10.35 -9.43 -17.54
C ILE A 54 11.15 -8.47 -16.66
N ASP A 55 12.34 -8.87 -16.19
CA ASP A 55 13.17 -8.04 -15.31
C ASP A 55 13.65 -6.77 -16.02
N GLN A 56 14.14 -6.92 -17.26
CA GLN A 56 14.54 -5.76 -18.07
C GLN A 56 13.33 -4.89 -18.42
N ALA A 57 12.16 -5.50 -18.69
CA ALA A 57 10.93 -4.78 -18.96
C ALA A 57 10.51 -3.91 -17.75
N ALA A 58 10.50 -4.47 -16.54
CA ALA A 58 10.19 -3.76 -15.31
C ALA A 58 11.18 -2.61 -15.05
N ALA A 59 12.48 -2.83 -15.28
CA ALA A 59 13.49 -1.78 -15.19
C ALA A 59 13.18 -0.61 -16.14
N ARG A 60 12.82 -0.90 -17.40
CA ARG A 60 12.46 0.13 -18.39
C ARG A 60 11.21 0.92 -18.02
N LEU A 61 10.22 0.33 -17.35
CA LEU A 61 9.06 1.09 -16.86
C LEU A 61 9.43 2.18 -15.86
N THR A 62 10.52 2.02 -15.10
CA THR A 62 11.02 3.11 -14.24
C THR A 62 11.50 4.33 -15.07
N PHE A 63 12.00 4.13 -16.29
CA PHE A 63 12.33 5.25 -17.18
C PHE A 63 11.08 5.92 -17.75
N THR A 64 10.06 5.14 -18.14
CA THR A 64 8.76 5.70 -18.53
C THR A 64 8.24 6.63 -17.44
N LEU A 65 8.17 6.15 -16.20
CA LEU A 65 7.63 6.90 -15.05
C LEU A 65 8.52 8.08 -14.61
N ALA A 66 9.81 8.05 -14.96
CA ALA A 66 10.71 9.17 -14.69
C ALA A 66 10.42 10.38 -15.57
N PHE A 67 9.93 10.15 -16.80
CA PHE A 67 9.65 11.18 -17.78
C PHE A 67 8.15 11.45 -17.97
N ASP A 68 7.29 10.49 -17.59
CA ASP A 68 5.84 10.62 -17.50
C ASP A 68 5.33 9.98 -16.18
N PRO A 69 5.33 10.74 -15.07
CA PRO A 69 4.79 10.29 -13.79
C PRO A 69 3.28 9.95 -13.83
N GLY A 70 2.57 10.40 -14.87
CA GLY A 70 1.15 10.19 -15.07
C GLY A 70 0.81 8.83 -15.69
N SER A 71 1.79 8.16 -16.31
CA SER A 71 1.56 6.96 -17.11
C SER A 71 0.86 5.83 -16.34
N ASN A 72 -0.10 5.19 -17.02
CA ASN A 72 -0.80 4.01 -16.51
C ASN A 72 0.12 2.77 -16.42
N ASP A 73 1.31 2.82 -17.02
CA ASP A 73 2.32 1.75 -16.90
C ASP A 73 2.83 1.57 -15.46
N ALA A 74 2.53 2.51 -14.55
CA ALA A 74 2.78 2.32 -13.13
C ALA A 74 2.10 1.06 -12.57
N SER A 75 0.87 0.77 -13.05
CA SER A 75 0.14 -0.45 -12.68
C SER A 75 0.86 -1.71 -13.17
N LEU A 76 1.38 -1.70 -14.40
CA LEU A 76 2.16 -2.81 -14.95
C LEU A 76 3.44 -3.06 -14.14
N LEU A 77 4.15 -2.00 -13.75
CA LEU A 77 5.32 -2.12 -12.88
C LEU A 77 4.95 -2.79 -11.55
N SER A 78 3.90 -2.32 -10.88
CA SER A 78 3.41 -2.92 -9.63
C SER A 78 3.08 -4.41 -9.81
N ILE A 79 2.26 -4.75 -10.81
CA ILE A 79 1.81 -6.13 -11.08
C ILE A 79 2.98 -7.05 -11.43
N TRP A 80 3.92 -6.60 -12.26
CA TRP A 80 5.06 -7.43 -12.67
C TRP A 80 6.01 -7.71 -11.52
N LEU A 81 6.27 -6.72 -10.66
CA LEU A 81 7.07 -6.91 -9.45
C LEU A 81 6.36 -7.85 -8.46
N ALA A 82 5.05 -7.70 -8.25
CA ALA A 82 4.26 -8.63 -7.44
C ALA A 82 4.28 -10.05 -8.01
N GLY A 83 4.35 -10.19 -9.34
CA GLY A 83 4.49 -11.47 -10.05
C GLY A 83 5.92 -12.04 -10.06
N GLY A 84 6.86 -11.45 -9.32
CA GLY A 84 8.21 -11.97 -9.15
C GLY A 84 9.29 -11.38 -10.07
N ALA A 85 8.98 -10.34 -10.85
CA ALA A 85 10.02 -9.62 -11.58
C ALA A 85 11.04 -8.99 -10.60
N ASN A 86 12.32 -9.17 -10.88
CA ASN A 86 13.43 -8.70 -10.05
C ASN A 86 14.45 -7.93 -10.90
N PRO A 87 14.14 -6.70 -11.32
CA PRO A 87 15.03 -5.90 -12.17
C PRO A 87 16.37 -5.63 -11.48
N ASN A 88 17.45 -5.64 -12.27
CA ASN A 88 18.76 -5.23 -11.80
C ASN A 88 18.71 -3.76 -11.34
N ILE A 89 19.13 -3.51 -10.09
CA ILE A 89 19.11 -2.18 -9.47
C ILE A 89 19.94 -1.13 -10.22
N MET A 90 20.96 -1.55 -10.99
CA MET A 90 21.79 -0.65 -11.79
C MET A 90 21.04 -0.13 -13.03
N ASP A 91 19.99 -0.83 -13.45
CA ASP A 91 19.14 -0.47 -14.59
C ASP A 91 17.90 0.32 -14.18
N LEU A 92 17.80 0.78 -12.93
CA LEU A 92 16.63 1.51 -12.44
C LEU A 92 16.82 3.03 -12.52
N HIS A 93 15.74 3.72 -12.85
CA HIS A 93 15.68 5.18 -12.77
C HIS A 93 15.05 5.63 -11.45
N PRO A 94 15.78 6.31 -10.53
CA PRO A 94 15.29 6.62 -9.19
C PRO A 94 14.08 7.59 -9.18
N ARG A 95 14.00 8.50 -10.16
CA ARG A 95 12.80 9.35 -10.30
C ARG A 95 11.56 8.54 -10.69
N GLY A 96 11.71 7.45 -11.43
CA GLY A 96 10.60 6.58 -11.79
C GLY A 96 10.05 5.81 -10.60
N LEU A 97 10.95 5.26 -9.78
CA LEU A 97 10.59 4.66 -8.49
C LEU A 97 9.83 5.66 -7.62
N LEU A 98 10.35 6.89 -7.50
CA LEU A 98 9.70 7.96 -6.75
C LEU A 98 8.34 8.34 -7.34
N SER A 99 8.21 8.44 -8.66
CA SER A 99 6.91 8.68 -9.32
C SER A 99 5.90 7.60 -8.97
N ALA A 100 6.31 6.33 -9.05
CA ALA A 100 5.46 5.19 -8.76
C ALA A 100 5.02 5.14 -7.29
N ILE A 101 5.91 5.38 -6.33
CA ILE A 101 5.56 5.44 -4.89
C ILE A 101 4.54 6.54 -4.57
N ASN A 102 4.52 7.62 -5.36
CA ASN A 102 3.59 8.73 -5.17
C ASN A 102 2.23 8.51 -5.85
N ARG A 103 2.07 7.43 -6.64
CA ARG A 103 0.78 7.03 -7.19
C ARG A 103 -0.13 6.53 -6.08
N LYS A 104 -1.44 6.75 -6.24
CA LYS A 104 -2.46 6.28 -5.28
C LYS A 104 -3.29 5.13 -5.83
N ASP A 105 -3.22 4.90 -7.13
CA ASP A 105 -4.05 3.96 -7.89
C ASP A 105 -3.34 2.62 -8.17
N ILE A 106 -2.18 2.40 -7.54
CA ILE A 106 -1.40 1.18 -7.65
C ILE A 106 -1.05 0.65 -6.26
N ASP A 107 -0.84 -0.65 -6.15
CA ASP A 107 -0.17 -1.24 -4.99
C ASP A 107 1.31 -0.85 -5.04
N ARG A 108 1.81 -0.22 -3.98
CA ARG A 108 3.19 0.26 -3.92
C ARG A 108 4.11 -0.68 -3.16
N HIS A 109 3.60 -1.74 -2.52
CA HIS A 109 4.40 -2.67 -1.74
C HIS A 109 5.57 -3.26 -2.55
N PRO A 110 5.35 -3.80 -3.78
CA PRO A 110 6.44 -4.35 -4.57
C PRO A 110 7.47 -3.30 -4.99
N ILE A 111 7.01 -2.06 -5.24
CA ILE A 111 7.86 -0.94 -5.64
C ILE A 111 8.71 -0.45 -4.47
N ILE A 112 8.17 -0.47 -3.24
CA ILE A 112 8.90 -0.12 -2.03
C ILE A 112 9.99 -1.15 -1.75
N ASN A 113 9.72 -2.44 -1.91
CA ASN A 113 10.71 -3.50 -1.78
C ASN A 113 11.85 -3.32 -2.79
N LEU A 114 11.52 -3.03 -4.06
CA LEU A 114 12.53 -2.71 -5.07
C LEU A 114 13.33 -1.45 -4.72
N SER A 115 12.66 -0.41 -4.23
CA SER A 115 13.27 0.86 -3.84
C SER A 115 14.18 0.71 -2.62
N ALA A 116 13.82 -0.14 -1.66
CA ALA A 116 14.66 -0.51 -0.53
C ALA A 116 15.97 -1.16 -1.02
N ASN A 117 15.89 -2.13 -1.92
CA ASN A 117 17.06 -2.75 -2.55
C ASN A 117 17.92 -1.74 -3.32
N TYR A 118 17.29 -0.82 -4.06
CA TYR A 118 18.00 0.27 -4.73
C TYR A 118 18.76 1.16 -3.73
N MET A 119 18.11 1.61 -2.65
CA MET A 119 18.68 2.51 -1.65
C MET A 119 19.80 1.89 -0.80
N LYS A 120 19.75 0.58 -0.54
CA LYS A 120 20.82 -0.14 0.16
C LYS A 120 22.15 -0.14 -0.60
N ASN A 121 22.08 0.01 -1.92
CA ASN A 121 23.20 -0.15 -2.83
C ASN A 121 23.60 1.15 -3.55
N ASN A 122 22.74 2.17 -3.54
CA ASN A 122 22.99 3.45 -4.19
C ASN A 122 23.08 4.61 -3.18
N LEU A 123 23.95 5.58 -3.50
CA LEU A 123 24.10 6.79 -2.69
C LEU A 123 22.84 7.67 -2.75
N PRO A 124 22.58 8.50 -1.72
CA PRO A 124 23.40 8.71 -0.52
C PRO A 124 23.13 7.74 0.64
N THR A 125 22.13 6.86 0.54
CA THR A 125 21.67 6.01 1.65
C THR A 125 22.56 4.79 1.89
N SER A 126 23.23 4.27 0.85
CA SER A 126 23.98 3.01 0.91
C SER A 126 25.05 2.97 2.01
N ARG A 127 25.66 4.10 2.39
CA ARG A 127 26.70 4.14 3.41
C ARG A 127 26.22 3.68 4.79
N ALA A 128 24.99 4.02 5.19
CA ALA A 128 24.43 3.55 6.47
C ALA A 128 24.32 2.02 6.49
N PHE A 129 23.84 1.43 5.39
CA PHE A 129 23.70 -0.03 5.27
C PHE A 129 25.05 -0.73 5.18
N GLN A 130 26.04 -0.13 4.50
CA GLN A 130 27.41 -0.64 4.50
C GLN A 130 28.01 -0.66 5.91
N LEU A 131 27.80 0.38 6.71
CA LEU A 131 28.22 0.43 8.11
C LEU A 131 27.50 -0.65 8.93
N GLY A 132 26.17 -0.76 8.78
CA GLY A 132 25.37 -1.77 9.48
C GLY A 132 25.82 -3.21 9.22
N ARG A 133 26.24 -3.51 7.98
CA ARG A 133 26.76 -4.83 7.60
C ARG A 133 28.21 -5.08 8.04
N LYS A 134 29.07 -4.05 8.01
CA LYS A 134 30.51 -4.20 8.25
C LYS A 134 30.91 -4.03 9.72
N GLU A 135 30.17 -3.21 10.45
CA GLU A 135 30.44 -2.84 11.83
C GLU A 135 29.24 -3.29 12.67
N ASP A 136 28.25 -2.40 12.85
CA ASP A 136 26.99 -2.67 13.52
C ASP A 136 25.94 -1.59 13.18
N TRP A 137 24.68 -1.87 13.52
CA TRP A 137 23.56 -0.96 13.25
C TRP A 137 23.56 0.28 14.15
N GLU A 138 24.23 0.25 15.31
CA GLU A 138 24.44 1.41 16.17
C GLU A 138 25.32 2.46 15.49
N SER A 139 26.42 2.05 14.87
CA SER A 139 27.37 2.86 14.13
C SER A 139 26.72 3.42 12.86
N ALA A 140 25.88 2.63 12.19
CA ALA A 140 25.04 3.10 11.10
C ALA A 140 24.06 4.21 11.54
N ALA A 141 23.40 4.04 12.70
CA ALA A 141 22.50 5.03 13.26
C ALA A 141 23.22 6.32 13.68
N GLN A 142 24.40 6.21 14.29
CA GLN A 142 25.23 7.38 14.62
C GLN A 142 25.66 8.13 13.36
N TRP A 143 26.09 7.41 12.33
CA TRP A 143 26.50 8.01 11.06
C TRP A 143 25.33 8.74 10.37
N ILE A 144 24.15 8.10 10.27
CA ILE A 144 23.02 8.71 9.56
C ILE A 144 22.50 9.96 10.29
N LEU A 145 22.61 10.02 11.62
CA LEU A 145 22.26 11.18 12.44
C LEU A 145 23.37 12.26 12.49
N SER A 146 24.57 11.97 11.97
CA SER A 146 25.68 12.92 11.90
C SER A 146 25.53 13.92 10.73
N ALA A 147 26.43 14.91 10.67
CA ALA A 147 26.50 15.84 9.54
C ALA A 147 26.73 15.12 8.19
N SER A 148 27.49 14.02 8.17
CA SER A 148 27.76 13.22 6.98
C SER A 148 26.54 12.44 6.48
N GLY A 149 25.62 12.09 7.38
CA GLY A 149 24.37 11.39 7.07
C GLY A 149 23.26 12.29 6.51
N LYS A 150 23.44 13.62 6.54
CA LYS A 150 22.41 14.60 6.17
C LYS A 150 21.83 14.40 4.77
N ALA A 151 22.66 13.99 3.80
CA ALA A 151 22.20 13.71 2.44
C ALA A 151 21.31 12.45 2.36
N ALA A 152 21.59 11.43 3.18
CA ALA A 152 20.77 10.23 3.29
C ALA A 152 19.40 10.55 3.91
N LEU A 153 19.38 11.31 5.01
CA LEU A 153 18.13 11.78 5.64
C LEU A 153 17.29 12.64 4.69
N GLY A 154 17.93 13.41 3.81
CA GLY A 154 17.26 14.26 2.82
C GLY A 154 16.86 13.55 1.53
N ASN A 155 17.12 12.25 1.40
CA ASN A 155 16.82 11.53 0.17
C ASN A 155 15.31 11.40 -0.02
N LYS A 156 14.80 11.96 -1.13
CA LYS A 156 13.37 11.97 -1.43
C LYS A 156 12.77 10.57 -1.60
N LEU A 157 13.51 9.62 -2.16
CA LEU A 157 13.01 8.25 -2.32
C LEU A 157 12.82 7.63 -0.93
N PHE A 158 13.82 7.75 -0.06
CA PHE A 158 13.77 7.22 1.30
C PHE A 158 12.60 7.80 2.12
N LEU A 159 12.48 9.13 2.14
CA LEU A 159 11.40 9.81 2.85
C LEU A 159 10.01 9.42 2.35
N ASN A 160 9.84 9.21 1.03
CA ASN A 160 8.54 8.81 0.48
C ASN A 160 8.24 7.32 0.70
N CYS A 161 9.24 6.43 0.69
CA CYS A 161 9.04 5.04 1.12
C CYS A 161 8.50 4.98 2.56
N LEU A 162 9.12 5.69 3.51
CA LEU A 162 8.72 5.72 4.93
C LEU A 162 7.28 6.23 5.19
N LYS A 163 6.74 7.02 4.26
CA LYS A 163 5.38 7.57 4.37
C LYS A 163 4.35 6.76 3.60
N ALA A 164 4.79 5.91 2.68
CA ALA A 164 3.90 5.21 1.77
C ALA A 164 3.33 3.96 2.45
N GLU A 165 4.19 3.05 2.89
CA GLU A 165 3.82 1.74 3.44
C GLU A 165 4.91 1.21 4.38
N PRO A 166 4.61 0.16 5.18
CA PRO A 166 5.66 -0.58 5.89
C PRO A 166 6.77 -1.02 4.94
N ILE A 167 8.02 -0.81 5.37
CA ILE A 167 9.21 -1.27 4.66
C ILE A 167 9.58 -2.58 5.34
N CYS A 168 9.13 -3.69 4.76
CA CYS A 168 9.38 -5.03 5.27
C CYS A 168 10.75 -5.54 4.81
N ASP A 169 11.82 -4.91 5.31
CA ASP A 169 13.20 -5.27 4.99
C ASP A 169 14.05 -5.25 6.26
N PHE A 170 14.68 -6.38 6.57
CA PHE A 170 15.43 -6.60 7.80
C PHE A 170 16.53 -5.55 8.04
N GLU A 171 17.24 -5.10 7.00
CA GLU A 171 18.29 -4.10 7.17
C GLU A 171 17.71 -2.71 7.47
N PHE A 172 16.62 -2.33 6.80
CA PHE A 172 15.90 -1.10 7.12
C PHE A 172 15.33 -1.12 8.53
N GLU A 173 14.71 -2.23 8.95
CA GLU A 173 14.15 -2.36 10.28
C GLU A 173 15.22 -2.21 11.37
N ASN A 174 16.37 -2.86 11.21
CA ASN A 174 17.49 -2.71 12.14
C ASN A 174 18.02 -1.27 12.18
N LEU A 175 18.25 -0.65 11.01
CA LEU A 175 18.68 0.74 10.95
C LEU A 175 17.69 1.68 11.65
N LEU A 176 16.40 1.56 11.34
CA LEU A 176 15.34 2.39 11.91
C LEU A 176 15.21 2.17 13.42
N LEU A 177 15.29 0.93 13.90
CA LEU A 177 15.28 0.61 15.32
C LEU A 177 16.44 1.30 16.06
N LYS A 178 17.67 1.22 15.53
CA LYS A 178 18.83 1.87 16.16
C LYS A 178 18.79 3.40 16.04
N VAL A 179 18.28 3.94 14.94
CA VAL A 179 18.04 5.39 14.80
C VAL A 179 17.01 5.86 15.83
N ARG A 180 15.91 5.14 16.01
CA ARG A 180 14.88 5.45 17.01
C ARG A 180 15.45 5.48 18.42
N ARG A 181 16.28 4.49 18.75
CA ARG A 181 16.99 4.38 20.04
C ARG A 181 17.95 5.54 20.24
N ALA A 182 18.79 5.85 19.24
CA ALA A 182 19.76 6.94 19.32
C ALA A 182 19.09 8.31 19.49
N LEU A 183 17.97 8.55 18.80
CA LEU A 183 17.17 9.77 18.98
C LEU A 183 16.67 9.91 20.43
N LEU A 184 16.24 8.82 21.08
CA LEU A 184 15.77 8.85 22.47
C LEU A 184 16.92 9.06 23.49
N LEU A 185 18.03 8.34 23.32
CA LEU A 185 19.11 8.31 24.31
C LEU A 185 20.12 9.46 24.17
N THR A 186 20.37 9.90 22.94
CA THR A 186 21.37 10.93 22.60
C THR A 186 20.77 11.95 21.63
N PRO A 187 19.80 12.77 22.09
CA PRO A 187 19.10 13.72 21.24
C PRO A 187 20.07 14.76 20.63
N PRO A 188 20.04 14.99 19.30
CA PRO A 188 20.88 16.01 18.67
C PRO A 188 20.60 17.42 19.17
N LYS A 189 21.62 18.28 19.27
CA LYS A 189 21.49 19.65 19.82
C LYS A 189 20.51 20.57 19.07
N HIS A 190 20.21 20.31 17.79
CA HIS A 190 19.42 21.20 16.91
C HIS A 190 18.41 20.46 16.01
N LEU A 191 17.46 19.78 16.64
CA LEU A 191 16.54 18.81 16.01
C LEU A 191 15.47 19.39 15.08
N LEU A 192 14.93 20.59 15.36
CA LEU A 192 13.80 21.17 14.64
C LEU A 192 14.13 22.48 13.92
N LYS A 193 15.35 22.59 13.40
CA LYS A 193 15.77 23.72 12.55
C LYS A 193 15.61 23.33 11.08
N LYS A 194 14.39 23.40 10.49
CA LYS A 194 14.10 23.16 9.05
C LYS A 194 15.23 22.44 8.29
N ASN A 195 15.44 21.16 8.58
CA ASN A 195 16.56 20.38 8.08
C ASN A 195 16.09 18.97 7.68
N PRO A 196 16.92 18.21 6.94
CA PRO A 196 16.58 16.84 6.54
C PRO A 196 16.22 15.90 7.70
N LEU A 197 16.76 16.11 8.89
CA LEU A 197 16.46 15.29 10.07
C LEU A 197 15.01 15.47 10.53
N GLN A 198 14.49 16.69 10.48
CA GLN A 198 13.09 16.96 10.79
C GLN A 198 12.14 16.22 9.85
N ASP A 199 12.38 16.31 8.53
CA ASP A 199 11.54 15.64 7.53
C ASP A 199 11.60 14.12 7.68
N PHE A 200 12.80 13.60 7.98
CA PHE A 200 13.01 12.19 8.31
C PHE A 200 12.21 11.76 9.54
N ILE A 201 12.28 12.49 10.65
CA ILE A 201 11.52 12.15 11.87
C ILE A 201 10.01 12.10 11.59
N PHE A 202 9.46 13.04 10.83
CA PHE A 202 8.03 13.04 10.50
C PHE A 202 7.63 11.86 9.61
N SER A 203 8.52 11.51 8.68
CA SER A 203 8.35 10.34 7.83
C SER A 203 8.46 9.06 8.65
N PHE A 204 9.35 9.02 9.63
CA PHE A 204 9.54 7.87 10.53
C PHE A 204 8.40 7.71 11.55
N ILE A 205 7.78 8.79 12.03
CA ILE A 205 6.52 8.72 12.80
C ILE A 205 5.42 8.09 11.95
N THR A 206 5.34 8.44 10.66
CA THR A 206 4.38 7.82 9.74
C THR A 206 4.67 6.33 9.58
N GLN A 207 5.94 5.95 9.42
CA GLN A 207 6.37 4.55 9.36
C GLN A 207 5.99 3.76 10.62
N CYS A 208 6.22 4.32 11.82
CA CYS A 208 5.87 3.68 13.09
C CYS A 208 4.35 3.47 13.21
N LYS A 209 3.53 4.41 12.69
CA LYS A 209 2.08 4.20 12.59
C LYS A 209 1.75 3.09 11.60
N LEU A 210 2.37 3.10 10.42
CA LEU A 210 2.07 2.16 9.33
C LEU A 210 2.40 0.71 9.70
N ASN A 211 3.48 0.48 10.45
CA ASN A 211 3.84 -0.85 10.94
C ASN A 211 3.32 -1.15 12.36
N GLU A 212 2.34 -0.37 12.82
CA GLU A 212 1.64 -0.58 14.09
C GLU A 212 2.58 -0.67 15.31
N TYR A 213 3.67 0.09 15.27
CA TYR A 213 4.64 0.20 16.36
C TYR A 213 5.33 -1.14 16.73
N ILE A 214 5.44 -2.09 15.78
CA ILE A 214 6.01 -3.43 15.99
C ILE A 214 7.49 -3.43 16.45
N TYR A 215 8.21 -2.32 16.29
CA TYR A 215 9.61 -2.23 16.69
C TYR A 215 9.79 -2.42 18.21
N GLY A 216 10.61 -3.41 18.59
CA GLY A 216 10.94 -3.71 19.99
C GLY A 216 11.55 -2.53 20.75
N VAL A 217 11.30 -2.48 22.06
CA VAL A 217 11.80 -1.45 22.98
C VAL A 217 12.66 -2.11 24.05
N SER A 218 13.90 -1.64 24.20
CA SER A 218 14.82 -2.14 25.24
C SER A 218 14.49 -1.60 26.62
N LYS A 219 15.01 -2.26 27.67
CA LYS A 219 14.85 -1.81 29.07
C LYS A 219 15.44 -0.42 29.30
N GLU A 220 16.54 -0.07 28.61
CA GLU A 220 17.12 1.27 28.70
C GLU A 220 16.19 2.33 28.09
N GLU A 221 15.59 2.04 26.94
CA GLU A 221 14.63 2.92 26.28
C GLU A 221 13.38 3.11 27.16
N GLU A 222 12.81 2.03 27.71
CA GLU A 222 11.68 2.12 28.65
C GLU A 222 11.98 3.04 29.84
N LYS A 223 13.16 2.88 30.45
CA LYS A 223 13.58 3.71 31.58
C LYS A 223 13.66 5.19 31.20
N MET A 224 14.06 5.51 29.97
CA MET A 224 14.08 6.88 29.48
C MET A 224 12.67 7.40 29.16
N LEU A 225 11.84 6.60 28.47
CA LEU A 225 10.47 6.96 28.12
C LEU A 225 9.63 7.28 29.36
N ARG A 226 9.80 6.55 30.47
CA ARG A 226 9.10 6.83 31.74
C ARG A 226 9.41 8.20 32.33
N LYS A 227 10.53 8.84 31.95
CA LYS A 227 10.90 10.20 32.36
C LYS A 227 10.28 11.28 31.47
N LEU A 228 9.83 10.92 30.27
CA LEU A 228 9.23 11.85 29.32
C LEU A 228 7.72 11.98 29.57
N ARG A 229 7.18 13.16 29.31
CA ARG A 229 5.74 13.42 29.35
C ARG A 229 5.34 14.16 28.07
N PRO A 230 4.18 13.86 27.46
CA PRO A 230 3.69 14.62 26.33
C PRO A 230 3.61 16.11 26.66
N ASN A 231 4.37 16.94 25.95
CA ASN A 231 4.34 18.39 26.10
C ASN A 231 4.31 19.05 24.73
N ILE A 232 3.21 19.73 24.40
CA ILE A 232 3.05 20.43 23.12
C ILE A 232 4.00 21.62 22.95
N HIS A 233 4.54 22.16 24.05
CA HIS A 233 5.54 23.23 24.04
C HIS A 233 6.96 22.70 23.90
N ASP A 234 7.14 21.38 24.02
CA ASP A 234 8.36 20.66 23.67
C ASP A 234 8.08 19.67 22.54
N PRO A 235 8.06 20.14 21.28
CA PRO A 235 7.72 19.29 20.16
C PRO A 235 8.70 18.15 19.94
N TRP A 236 9.89 18.23 20.51
CA TRP A 236 10.85 17.15 20.43
C TRP A 236 10.40 15.96 21.27
N VAL A 237 10.07 16.20 22.54
CA VAL A 237 9.54 15.14 23.42
C VAL A 237 8.28 14.53 22.80
N PHE A 238 7.44 15.36 22.17
CA PHE A 238 6.29 14.86 21.44
C PHE A 238 6.67 13.94 20.26
N CYS A 239 7.59 14.37 19.39
CA CYS A 239 8.07 13.53 18.29
C CYS A 239 8.66 12.21 18.75
N ILE A 240 9.49 12.23 19.81
CA ILE A 240 10.05 11.02 20.41
C ILE A 240 8.93 10.11 20.87
N LEU A 241 8.00 10.59 21.70
CA LEU A 241 6.89 9.77 22.16
C LEU A 241 6.05 9.21 20.99
N ALA A 242 5.86 9.98 19.92
CA ALA A 242 5.15 9.54 18.71
C ALA A 242 5.89 8.48 17.88
N LEU A 243 7.19 8.27 18.09
CA LEU A 243 7.96 7.16 17.50
C LEU A 243 7.80 5.84 18.28
N TYR A 244 7.36 5.90 19.54
CA TYR A 244 7.21 4.73 20.42
C TYR A 244 5.75 4.38 20.73
N HIS A 245 4.84 5.33 20.61
CA HIS A 245 3.44 5.14 21.00
C HIS A 245 2.46 5.67 19.95
N PRO A 246 1.29 5.01 19.78
CA PRO A 246 0.19 5.53 19.00
C PRO A 246 -0.16 6.95 19.42
N ILE A 247 -0.28 7.86 18.47
CA ILE A 247 -0.54 9.29 18.75
C ILE A 247 -1.79 9.50 19.62
N ASN A 248 -2.83 8.67 19.44
CA ASN A 248 -4.05 8.74 20.24
C ASN A 248 -3.82 8.42 21.73
N SER A 249 -2.78 7.64 22.06
CA SER A 249 -2.42 7.31 23.45
C SER A 249 -1.67 8.43 24.18
N LEU A 250 -1.23 9.48 23.48
CA LEU A 250 -0.46 10.58 24.06
C LEU A 250 -1.34 11.62 24.79
N ILE A 251 -2.67 11.44 24.81
CA ILE A 251 -3.68 12.25 25.53
C ILE A 251 -3.40 13.76 25.44
N VAL A 252 -3.41 14.29 24.22
CA VAL A 252 -3.28 15.74 23.99
C VAL A 252 -4.59 16.28 23.41
N PRO A 253 -5.24 17.27 24.05
CA PRO A 253 -6.44 17.90 23.50
C PRO A 253 -6.24 18.48 22.09
N ASP A 254 -7.22 18.31 21.21
CA ASP A 254 -7.19 18.78 19.80
C ASP A 254 -6.81 20.26 19.65
N GLU A 255 -7.29 21.12 20.55
CA GLU A 255 -6.99 22.55 20.53
C GLU A 255 -5.51 22.85 20.77
N LYS A 256 -4.86 22.04 21.59
CA LYS A 256 -3.43 22.14 21.90
C LYS A 256 -2.58 21.68 20.72
N ILE A 257 -3.03 20.68 19.96
CA ILE A 257 -2.34 20.18 18.76
C ILE A 257 -2.23 21.26 17.68
N LYS A 258 -3.21 22.16 17.55
CA LYS A 258 -3.13 23.29 16.61
C LYS A 258 -1.96 24.24 16.90
N LYS A 259 -1.52 24.30 18.17
CA LYS A 259 -0.40 25.12 18.63
C LYS A 259 0.95 24.40 18.53
N LEU A 260 0.96 23.12 18.15
CA LEU A 260 2.19 22.34 18.00
C LEU A 260 3.05 22.94 16.88
N PHE A 261 4.29 23.26 17.20
CA PHE A 261 5.29 23.70 16.24
C PHE A 261 6.23 22.53 15.93
N PRO A 262 6.76 22.37 14.71
CA PRO A 262 6.49 23.16 13.52
C PRO A 262 5.16 22.77 12.84
N LYS A 263 4.60 23.68 12.03
CA LYS A 263 3.30 23.50 11.34
C LYS A 263 3.14 22.15 10.62
N PRO A 264 4.15 21.58 9.93
CA PRO A 264 4.02 20.26 9.30
C PRO A 264 3.78 19.12 10.31
N LEU A 265 4.36 19.19 11.51
CA LEU A 265 4.08 18.22 12.57
C LEU A 265 2.62 18.31 13.00
N ALA A 266 2.11 19.52 13.28
CA ALA A 266 0.70 19.72 13.62
C ALA A 266 -0.25 19.25 12.51
N GLN A 267 0.14 19.34 11.24
CA GLN A 267 -0.65 18.81 10.12
C GLN A 267 -0.66 17.28 10.11
N LEU A 268 0.50 16.64 10.31
CA LEU A 268 0.62 15.18 10.39
C LEU A 268 -0.25 14.61 11.54
N ILE A 269 -0.10 15.16 12.75
CA ILE A 269 -0.82 14.69 13.93
C ILE A 269 -2.33 14.88 13.79
N ARG A 270 -2.79 16.04 13.29
CA ARG A 270 -4.22 16.27 13.04
C ARG A 270 -4.79 15.31 12.01
N LYS A 271 -4.04 15.01 10.94
CA LYS A 271 -4.46 14.04 9.94
C LYS A 271 -4.70 12.67 10.59
N ILE A 272 -3.76 12.20 11.40
CA ILE A 272 -3.84 10.89 12.06
C ILE A 272 -5.03 10.81 13.03
N ILE A 273 -5.24 11.85 13.83
CA ILE A 273 -6.38 11.92 14.77
C ILE A 273 -7.71 11.98 14.01
N ALA A 274 -7.78 12.77 12.93
CA ALA A 274 -8.98 12.87 12.11
C ALA A 274 -9.35 11.52 11.46
N GLU A 275 -8.36 10.78 10.93
CA GLU A 275 -8.58 9.44 10.37
C GLU A 275 -9.17 8.48 11.42
N ASN A 276 -8.58 8.44 12.62
CA ASN A 276 -9.05 7.58 13.71
C ASN A 276 -10.45 7.98 14.20
N LYS A 277 -10.74 9.29 14.28
CA LYS A 277 -12.07 9.78 14.67
C LYS A 277 -13.14 9.37 13.65
N VAL A 278 -12.84 9.45 12.36
CA VAL A 278 -13.75 8.99 11.30
C VAL A 278 -14.04 7.50 11.46
N GLU A 279 -13.02 6.67 11.71
CA GLU A 279 -13.21 5.24 11.95
C GLU A 279 -14.10 4.98 13.18
N LEU A 280 -13.84 5.63 14.31
CA LEU A 280 -14.64 5.46 15.54
C LEU A 280 -16.11 5.86 15.38
N GLU A 281 -16.40 6.89 14.58
CA GLU A 281 -17.79 7.28 14.31
C GLU A 281 -18.46 6.32 13.33
N LEU A 282 -17.75 5.84 12.29
CA LEU A 282 -18.28 4.83 11.36
C LEU A 282 -18.59 3.50 12.05
N ALA A 283 -17.76 3.05 13.00
CA ALA A 283 -17.97 1.80 13.72
C ALA A 283 -19.32 1.73 14.46
N LYS A 284 -19.96 2.88 14.73
CA LYS A 284 -21.24 2.99 15.43
C LYS A 284 -22.46 2.97 14.49
N THR A 285 -22.28 3.10 13.17
CA THR A 285 -23.38 3.39 12.24
C THR A 285 -23.87 2.19 11.45
N PHE A 286 -23.09 1.09 11.41
CA PHE A 286 -23.40 -0.04 10.54
C PHE A 286 -24.66 -0.79 10.97
N LYS A 287 -25.48 -1.16 9.99
CA LYS A 287 -26.63 -2.04 10.19
C LYS A 287 -26.15 -3.42 10.65
N ILE A 288 -26.80 -3.98 11.67
CA ILE A 288 -26.56 -5.35 12.12
C ILE A 288 -27.50 -6.29 11.36
N LEU A 289 -26.95 -7.16 10.52
CA LEU A 289 -27.74 -8.20 9.83
C LEU A 289 -28.05 -9.37 10.76
N ASN A 290 -27.03 -9.84 11.47
CA ASN A 290 -27.11 -10.92 12.46
C ASN A 290 -25.96 -10.78 13.47
N ARG A 291 -25.98 -11.60 14.53
CA ARG A 291 -24.94 -11.62 15.57
C ARG A 291 -24.18 -12.94 15.54
N ALA A 292 -22.91 -12.88 15.95
CA ALA A 292 -22.08 -14.06 16.15
C ALA A 292 -22.52 -14.80 17.42
N ASP A 293 -23.02 -16.02 17.27
CA ASP A 293 -23.57 -16.81 18.38
C ASP A 293 -22.68 -18.00 18.78
N ASN A 294 -21.66 -18.34 17.97
CA ASN A 294 -20.72 -19.43 18.26
C ASN A 294 -19.39 -18.90 18.80
N LYS A 295 -18.68 -19.73 19.59
CA LYS A 295 -17.43 -19.35 20.26
C LYS A 295 -16.34 -18.90 19.29
N THR A 296 -16.21 -19.57 18.15
CA THR A 296 -15.20 -19.24 17.13
C THR A 296 -15.45 -17.84 16.57
N SER A 297 -16.67 -17.53 16.13
CA SER A 297 -17.02 -16.20 15.61
C SER A 297 -16.88 -15.10 16.66
N ILE A 298 -17.24 -15.35 17.92
CA ILE A 298 -17.06 -14.37 19.01
C ILE A 298 -15.56 -14.10 19.24
N SER A 299 -14.73 -15.14 19.25
CA SER A 299 -13.28 -15.01 19.40
C SER A 299 -12.64 -14.25 18.24
N VAL A 300 -13.00 -14.62 17.01
CA VAL A 300 -12.52 -13.94 15.79
C VAL A 300 -12.94 -12.47 15.80
N LYS A 301 -14.18 -12.17 16.23
CA LYS A 301 -14.65 -10.80 16.39
C LYS A 301 -13.84 -10.01 17.40
N ALA A 302 -13.64 -10.54 18.59
CA ALA A 302 -12.87 -9.83 19.62
C ALA A 302 -11.47 -9.46 19.13
N PHE A 303 -10.79 -10.38 18.44
CA PHE A 303 -9.47 -10.14 17.86
C PHE A 303 -9.48 -8.96 16.86
N TYR A 304 -10.38 -8.98 15.88
CA TYR A 304 -10.44 -7.95 14.84
C TYR A 304 -11.09 -6.64 15.28
N GLU A 305 -11.83 -6.62 16.40
CA GLU A 305 -12.29 -5.38 17.02
C GLU A 305 -11.12 -4.68 17.74
N GLU A 306 -10.23 -5.43 18.39
CA GLU A 306 -9.04 -4.86 19.02
C GLU A 306 -7.98 -4.44 17.99
N THR A 307 -7.74 -5.29 16.99
CA THR A 307 -6.69 -5.10 15.98
C THR A 307 -7.22 -5.34 14.56
N PRO A 308 -7.84 -4.32 13.90
CA PRO A 308 -8.28 -4.45 12.52
C PRO A 308 -7.10 -4.73 11.58
N TYR A 309 -7.07 -5.91 10.96
CA TYR A 309 -5.91 -6.41 10.21
C TYR A 309 -6.32 -7.12 8.91
N PRO A 310 -5.50 -7.04 7.84
CA PRO A 310 -4.33 -6.18 7.69
C PRO A 310 -4.72 -4.72 7.41
N ARG A 311 -3.99 -3.75 7.95
CA ARG A 311 -4.10 -2.36 7.49
C ARG A 311 -3.27 -2.17 6.22
N TRP A 312 -3.83 -1.45 5.25
CA TRP A 312 -3.26 -1.29 3.92
C TRP A 312 -3.48 0.14 3.42
N SER A 313 -2.53 0.70 2.66
CA SER A 313 -2.60 2.10 2.22
C SER A 313 -2.60 2.27 0.70
N SER A 314 -2.47 1.18 -0.04
CA SER A 314 -2.38 1.15 -1.50
C SER A 314 -3.00 -0.12 -2.06
N VAL A 315 -3.42 -0.06 -3.32
CA VAL A 315 -4.06 -1.17 -4.01
C VAL A 315 -4.07 -0.89 -5.52
N ASN A 316 -4.04 -1.92 -6.35
CA ASN A 316 -4.15 -1.77 -7.80
C ASN A 316 -5.61 -1.54 -8.22
N LEU A 317 -5.91 -0.37 -8.81
CA LEU A 317 -7.24 -0.03 -9.30
C LEU A 317 -7.36 -0.33 -10.80
N ILE A 318 -7.76 -1.55 -11.14
CA ILE A 318 -7.85 -2.02 -12.53
C ILE A 318 -9.32 -2.09 -12.95
N ALA A 319 -9.75 -1.14 -13.78
CA ALA A 319 -11.11 -1.10 -14.31
C ALA A 319 -11.44 -2.37 -15.13
N ASN A 320 -12.67 -2.85 -15.01
CA ASN A 320 -13.21 -4.01 -15.76
C ASN A 320 -12.46 -5.33 -15.55
N LEU A 321 -11.55 -5.42 -14.57
CA LEU A 321 -10.74 -6.61 -14.34
C LEU A 321 -11.61 -7.86 -14.15
N ARG A 322 -12.72 -7.75 -13.39
CA ARG A 322 -13.62 -8.90 -13.12
C ARG A 322 -14.26 -9.42 -14.40
N ARG A 323 -14.73 -8.53 -15.28
CA ARG A 323 -15.27 -8.90 -16.60
C ARG A 323 -14.20 -9.58 -17.46
N SER A 324 -13.01 -8.99 -17.55
CA SER A 324 -11.91 -9.56 -18.33
C SER A 324 -11.47 -10.93 -17.82
N THR A 325 -11.43 -11.13 -16.50
CA THR A 325 -11.15 -12.44 -15.88
C THR A 325 -12.20 -13.48 -16.28
N LEU A 326 -13.49 -13.14 -16.22
CA LEU A 326 -14.56 -14.08 -16.62
C LEU A 326 -14.51 -14.41 -18.11
N GLN A 327 -14.26 -13.43 -18.98
CA GLN A 327 -14.11 -13.66 -20.42
C GLN A 327 -12.93 -14.60 -20.74
N TYR A 328 -11.84 -14.48 -19.98
CA TYR A 328 -10.68 -15.35 -20.12
C TYR A 328 -10.94 -16.77 -19.60
N LEU A 329 -11.50 -16.90 -18.40
CA LEU A 329 -11.77 -18.21 -17.77
C LEU A 329 -12.94 -18.95 -18.41
N MET A 330 -13.91 -18.21 -18.98
CA MET A 330 -15.13 -18.74 -19.56
C MET A 330 -15.41 -18.10 -20.93
N PRO A 331 -14.59 -18.41 -21.96
CA PRO A 331 -14.78 -17.86 -23.29
C PRO A 331 -16.18 -18.14 -23.84
N GLY A 332 -16.81 -17.12 -24.45
CA GLY A 332 -18.14 -17.25 -25.06
C GLY A 332 -19.32 -17.10 -24.11
N LYS A 333 -19.12 -16.93 -22.79
CA LYS A 333 -20.22 -16.58 -21.87
C LYS A 333 -20.72 -15.16 -22.13
N ASN A 334 -22.04 -15.01 -22.16
CA ASN A 334 -22.67 -13.71 -22.25
C ASN A 334 -22.61 -12.99 -20.89
N LEU A 335 -21.92 -11.86 -20.84
CA LEU A 335 -21.77 -11.01 -19.65
C LEU A 335 -22.50 -9.67 -19.79
N SER A 336 -23.46 -9.55 -20.73
CA SER A 336 -24.19 -8.30 -20.99
C SER A 336 -25.03 -7.83 -19.79
N PHE A 337 -25.35 -8.72 -18.85
CA PHE A 337 -26.01 -8.35 -17.59
C PHE A 337 -25.16 -7.35 -16.78
N MET A 338 -23.83 -7.41 -16.91
CA MET A 338 -22.91 -6.47 -16.26
C MET A 338 -22.95 -5.05 -16.86
N ASP A 339 -23.63 -4.86 -18.00
CA ASP A 339 -23.82 -3.54 -18.61
C ASP A 339 -24.99 -2.77 -17.97
N GLN A 340 -25.82 -3.46 -17.18
CA GLN A 340 -26.90 -2.91 -16.36
C GLN A 340 -26.51 -2.94 -14.87
N SER A 341 -27.37 -2.45 -13.97
CA SER A 341 -27.13 -2.59 -12.53
C SER A 341 -27.19 -4.07 -12.13
N PHE A 342 -26.21 -4.51 -11.35
CA PHE A 342 -26.12 -5.88 -10.83
C PHE A 342 -25.59 -5.88 -9.41
N SER A 343 -25.96 -6.90 -8.66
CA SER A 343 -25.72 -7.01 -7.22
C SER A 343 -24.48 -7.83 -6.89
N VAL A 344 -23.66 -7.33 -5.98
CA VAL A 344 -22.43 -7.99 -5.52
C VAL A 344 -22.43 -8.11 -4.00
N LEU A 345 -22.15 -9.29 -3.48
CA LEU A 345 -21.85 -9.50 -2.06
C LEU A 345 -20.34 -9.73 -1.87
N ILE A 346 -19.71 -8.91 -1.04
CA ILE A 346 -18.36 -9.17 -0.52
C ILE A 346 -18.52 -9.67 0.92
N ALA A 347 -18.43 -10.99 1.10
CA ALA A 347 -18.63 -11.66 2.37
C ALA A 347 -17.32 -11.79 3.16
N GLY A 348 -17.27 -11.20 4.35
CA GLY A 348 -16.06 -11.09 5.17
C GLY A 348 -15.04 -10.16 4.52
N CYS A 349 -15.44 -8.91 4.25
CA CYS A 349 -14.60 -7.95 3.55
C CYS A 349 -13.39 -7.46 4.38
N GLY A 350 -13.35 -7.77 5.67
CA GLY A 350 -12.29 -7.36 6.60
C GLY A 350 -12.05 -5.85 6.54
N THR A 351 -10.78 -5.47 6.45
CA THR A 351 -10.33 -4.08 6.29
C THR A 351 -10.48 -3.54 4.86
N GLY A 352 -11.04 -4.32 3.92
CA GLY A 352 -11.58 -3.82 2.66
C GLY A 352 -10.62 -3.69 1.47
N GLN A 353 -9.43 -4.30 1.49
CA GLN A 353 -8.51 -4.23 0.33
C GLN A 353 -9.15 -4.86 -0.91
N GLN A 354 -9.57 -6.11 -0.80
CA GLN A 354 -10.28 -6.84 -1.86
C GLN A 354 -11.59 -6.13 -2.26
N LEU A 355 -12.29 -5.52 -1.30
CA LEU A 355 -13.51 -4.76 -1.58
C LEU A 355 -13.25 -3.59 -2.54
N VAL A 356 -12.17 -2.84 -2.32
CA VAL A 356 -11.80 -1.71 -3.19
C VAL A 356 -11.34 -2.19 -4.56
N GLU A 357 -10.60 -3.31 -4.64
CA GLU A 357 -10.26 -3.96 -5.91
C GLU A 357 -11.51 -4.42 -6.67
N ALA A 358 -12.46 -5.04 -5.97
CA ALA A 358 -13.71 -5.51 -6.54
C ALA A 358 -14.53 -4.33 -7.06
N ALA A 359 -14.67 -3.24 -6.28
CA ALA A 359 -15.37 -2.04 -6.72
C ALA A 359 -14.76 -1.42 -7.99
N ALA A 360 -13.43 -1.34 -8.06
CA ALA A 360 -12.73 -0.90 -9.27
C ALA A 360 -12.95 -1.86 -10.45
N GLY A 361 -12.86 -3.17 -10.19
CA GLY A 361 -12.93 -4.23 -11.20
C GLY A 361 -14.33 -4.47 -11.77
N TYR A 362 -15.37 -4.27 -10.98
CA TYR A 362 -16.77 -4.35 -11.41
C TYR A 362 -17.28 -3.04 -12.02
N GLY A 363 -16.79 -1.89 -11.55
CA GLY A 363 -17.18 -0.58 -12.05
C GLY A 363 -18.51 -0.05 -11.48
N GLU A 364 -18.94 1.11 -11.96
CA GLU A 364 -20.02 1.91 -11.36
C GLU A 364 -21.43 1.30 -11.42
N LYS A 365 -21.61 0.24 -12.20
CA LYS A 365 -22.87 -0.49 -12.32
C LYS A 365 -23.09 -1.52 -11.21
N SER A 366 -22.07 -1.79 -10.41
CA SER A 366 -22.17 -2.74 -9.30
C SER A 366 -22.81 -2.10 -8.06
N ASP A 367 -23.86 -2.76 -7.56
CA ASP A 367 -24.49 -2.47 -6.28
C ASP A 367 -23.92 -3.42 -5.22
N ILE A 368 -22.86 -2.95 -4.56
CA ILE A 368 -22.05 -3.75 -3.63
C ILE A 368 -22.59 -3.65 -2.20
N LEU A 369 -22.89 -4.80 -1.61
CA LEU A 369 -22.99 -4.99 -0.16
C LEU A 369 -21.71 -5.64 0.35
N ALA A 370 -21.03 -4.97 1.27
CA ALA A 370 -19.86 -5.48 1.98
C ALA A 370 -20.24 -5.82 3.42
N ILE A 371 -19.93 -7.04 3.85
CA ILE A 371 -20.20 -7.48 5.22
C ILE A 371 -18.95 -7.99 5.91
N ASP A 372 -18.86 -7.75 7.21
CA ASP A 372 -17.85 -8.32 8.08
C ASP A 372 -18.40 -8.42 9.51
N LEU A 373 -17.78 -9.25 10.34
CA LEU A 373 -18.16 -9.45 11.73
C LEU A 373 -17.65 -8.33 12.67
N SER A 374 -16.54 -7.67 12.31
CA SER A 374 -15.90 -6.60 13.09
C SER A 374 -16.35 -5.22 12.61
N CYS A 375 -16.94 -4.43 13.51
CA CYS A 375 -17.30 -3.04 13.25
C CYS A 375 -16.06 -2.19 12.95
N ASN A 376 -14.95 -2.43 13.68
CA ASN A 376 -13.72 -1.67 13.49
C ASN A 376 -13.01 -1.99 12.16
N SER A 377 -13.07 -3.25 11.69
CA SER A 377 -12.62 -3.61 10.34
C SER A 377 -13.45 -2.93 9.27
N LEU A 378 -14.79 -2.93 9.40
CA LEU A 378 -15.69 -2.24 8.47
C LEU A 378 -15.48 -0.73 8.47
N ALA A 379 -15.23 -0.12 9.62
CA ALA A 379 -14.97 1.31 9.73
C ALA A 379 -13.72 1.71 8.94
N TYR A 380 -12.66 0.90 9.04
CA TYR A 380 -11.46 1.07 8.23
C TYR A 380 -11.76 0.87 6.74
N ALA A 381 -12.46 -0.22 6.38
CA ALA A 381 -12.84 -0.53 5.00
C ALA A 381 -13.64 0.61 4.35
N ALA A 382 -14.64 1.14 5.05
CA ALA A 382 -15.49 2.24 4.59
C ALA A 382 -14.68 3.55 4.41
N ARG A 383 -13.78 3.88 5.35
CA ARG A 383 -12.91 5.05 5.20
C ARG A 383 -11.98 4.89 4.00
N MET A 384 -11.40 3.71 3.81
CA MET A 384 -10.49 3.45 2.68
C MET A 384 -11.24 3.44 1.35
N ALA A 385 -12.40 2.80 1.26
CA ALA A 385 -13.26 2.86 0.07
C ALA A 385 -13.59 4.30 -0.33
N ALA A 386 -14.00 5.14 0.63
CA ALA A 386 -14.26 6.55 0.39
C ALA A 386 -13.00 7.33 -0.04
N PHE A 387 -11.82 6.98 0.51
CA PHE A 387 -10.53 7.56 0.12
C PHE A 387 -10.17 7.25 -1.35
N PHE A 388 -10.50 6.05 -1.84
CA PHE A 388 -10.31 5.65 -3.25
C PHE A 388 -11.48 6.05 -4.17
N GLY A 389 -12.50 6.75 -3.65
CA GLY A 389 -13.61 7.28 -4.44
C GLY A 389 -14.84 6.38 -4.50
N PHE A 390 -14.83 5.22 -3.87
CA PHE A 390 -15.97 4.28 -3.85
C PHE A 390 -16.89 4.58 -2.67
N ARG A 391 -17.90 5.44 -2.91
CA ARG A 391 -18.84 5.91 -1.86
C ARG A 391 -20.22 5.25 -1.87
N LYS A 392 -20.55 4.48 -2.91
CA LYS A 392 -21.85 3.83 -3.08
C LYS A 392 -21.95 2.44 -2.45
N ILE A 393 -20.90 1.98 -1.78
CA ILE A 393 -20.87 0.66 -1.16
C ILE A 393 -21.73 0.68 0.11
N GLU A 394 -22.65 -0.28 0.22
CA GLU A 394 -23.39 -0.55 1.45
C GLU A 394 -22.53 -1.40 2.38
N PHE A 395 -22.45 -1.02 3.66
CA PHE A 395 -21.72 -1.77 4.68
C PHE A 395 -22.67 -2.25 5.77
N ALA A 396 -22.52 -3.50 6.18
CA ALA A 396 -23.30 -4.06 7.28
C ALA A 396 -22.47 -5.05 8.11
N THR A 397 -22.74 -5.11 9.40
CA THR A 397 -22.09 -6.09 10.28
C THR A 397 -22.87 -7.38 10.28
N GLY A 398 -22.20 -8.52 10.16
CA GLY A 398 -22.84 -9.82 10.26
C GLY A 398 -21.85 -10.99 10.16
N ASP A 399 -22.22 -12.09 10.81
CA ASP A 399 -21.57 -13.38 10.62
C ASP A 399 -22.09 -14.02 9.31
N ILE A 400 -21.19 -14.59 8.53
CA ILE A 400 -21.52 -15.31 7.29
C ILE A 400 -22.38 -16.56 7.57
N LEU A 401 -22.30 -17.13 8.77
CA LEU A 401 -23.14 -18.24 9.19
C LEU A 401 -24.61 -17.83 9.41
N GLY A 402 -24.87 -16.54 9.67
CA GLY A 402 -26.21 -15.97 9.87
C GLY A 402 -26.82 -15.34 8.62
N LEU A 403 -26.31 -15.65 7.43
CA LEU A 403 -26.78 -15.05 6.16
C LEU A 403 -28.21 -15.41 5.78
N ASP A 404 -28.84 -16.39 6.42
CA ASP A 404 -30.27 -16.71 6.20
C ASP A 404 -31.18 -15.50 6.46
N SER A 405 -30.75 -14.60 7.36
CA SER A 405 -31.44 -13.34 7.68
C SER A 405 -31.54 -12.36 6.50
N LEU A 406 -30.70 -12.54 5.47
CA LEU A 406 -30.66 -11.69 4.29
C LEU A 406 -31.47 -12.34 3.17
N SER A 407 -32.65 -11.83 2.85
CA SER A 407 -33.49 -12.37 1.77
C SER A 407 -32.95 -12.08 0.35
N LYS A 408 -32.05 -11.10 0.21
CA LYS A 408 -31.46 -10.69 -1.06
C LYS A 408 -30.51 -11.78 -1.59
N GLN A 409 -30.65 -12.10 -2.87
CA GLN A 409 -29.69 -12.91 -3.63
C GLN A 409 -28.82 -12.00 -4.52
N PHE A 410 -27.64 -12.49 -4.91
CA PHE A 410 -26.60 -11.71 -5.59
C PHE A 410 -26.16 -12.33 -6.92
N ASP A 411 -25.88 -11.49 -7.92
CA ASP A 411 -25.31 -11.91 -9.21
C ASP A 411 -23.85 -12.34 -9.06
N PHE A 412 -23.13 -11.66 -8.17
CA PHE A 412 -21.76 -11.98 -7.79
C PHE A 412 -21.61 -12.14 -6.28
N LEU A 413 -20.82 -13.12 -5.87
CA LEU A 413 -20.38 -13.28 -4.48
C LEU A 413 -18.88 -13.48 -4.43
N GLU A 414 -18.15 -12.66 -3.66
CA GLU A 414 -16.75 -12.91 -3.34
C GLU A 414 -16.58 -13.21 -1.85
N CYS A 415 -15.82 -14.26 -1.53
CA CYS A 415 -15.46 -14.64 -0.16
C CYS A 415 -14.01 -15.14 -0.15
N VAL A 416 -13.07 -14.29 0.28
CA VAL A 416 -11.63 -14.53 0.19
C VAL A 416 -11.00 -14.41 1.57
N GLY A 417 -10.30 -15.45 2.01
CA GLY A 417 -9.60 -15.46 3.31
C GLY A 417 -10.52 -15.61 4.52
N VAL A 418 -11.73 -16.15 4.35
CA VAL A 418 -12.74 -16.24 5.41
C VAL A 418 -13.06 -17.68 5.77
N LEU A 419 -13.37 -18.53 4.78
CA LEU A 419 -13.89 -19.87 5.00
C LEU A 419 -12.93 -20.77 5.81
N HIS A 420 -11.62 -20.58 5.69
CA HIS A 420 -10.62 -21.36 6.41
C HIS A 420 -10.56 -21.07 7.92
N HIS A 421 -11.16 -19.97 8.39
CA HIS A 421 -11.28 -19.63 9.81
C HIS A 421 -12.51 -20.27 10.48
N LEU A 422 -13.45 -20.83 9.71
CA LEU A 422 -14.64 -21.46 10.26
C LEU A 422 -14.33 -22.84 10.82
N GLU A 423 -15.02 -23.21 11.90
CA GLU A 423 -14.98 -24.58 12.44
C GLU A 423 -15.45 -25.61 11.40
N LYS A 424 -16.49 -25.26 10.62
CA LYS A 424 -17.06 -26.11 9.56
C LYS A 424 -17.17 -25.31 8.25
N PRO A 425 -16.11 -25.23 7.44
CA PRO A 425 -16.06 -24.38 6.24
C PRO A 425 -17.20 -24.63 5.23
N PHE A 426 -17.59 -25.89 5.03
CA PHE A 426 -18.69 -26.25 4.11
C PHE A 426 -20.05 -25.71 4.54
N VAL A 427 -20.29 -25.55 5.85
CA VAL A 427 -21.53 -24.93 6.33
C VAL A 427 -21.58 -23.46 5.91
N GLY A 428 -20.49 -22.72 6.11
CA GLY A 428 -20.38 -21.35 5.65
C GLY A 428 -20.48 -21.23 4.14
N TRP A 429 -19.83 -22.12 3.39
CA TRP A 429 -19.93 -22.11 1.93
C TRP A 429 -21.37 -22.34 1.45
N LYS A 430 -22.11 -23.28 2.07
CA LYS A 430 -23.52 -23.50 1.75
C LYS A 430 -24.37 -22.24 1.99
N LYS A 431 -24.15 -21.53 3.12
CA LYS A 431 -24.83 -20.26 3.41
C LYS A 431 -24.59 -19.19 2.34
N LEU A 432 -23.39 -19.15 1.77
CA LEU A 432 -23.06 -18.24 0.66
C LEU A 432 -23.78 -18.67 -0.64
N LEU A 433 -23.81 -19.96 -0.95
CA LEU A 433 -24.49 -20.49 -2.14
C LEU A 433 -26.00 -20.20 -2.09
N ASP A 434 -26.62 -20.30 -0.91
CA ASP A 434 -28.05 -20.00 -0.73
C ASP A 434 -28.39 -18.52 -1.00
N ARG A 435 -27.38 -17.63 -1.11
CA ARG A 435 -27.51 -16.21 -1.47
C ARG A 435 -27.04 -15.90 -2.90
N LEU A 436 -26.61 -16.88 -3.68
CA LEU A 436 -26.23 -16.68 -5.07
C LEU A 436 -27.46 -16.87 -5.97
N GLN A 437 -27.65 -15.96 -6.93
CA GLN A 437 -28.67 -16.12 -7.98
C GLN A 437 -28.38 -17.35 -8.84
N ASP A 438 -29.41 -17.92 -9.46
CA ASP A 438 -29.25 -18.94 -10.48
C ASP A 438 -28.42 -18.41 -11.65
N GLY A 439 -27.31 -19.09 -11.96
CA GLY A 439 -26.35 -18.64 -12.96
C GLY A 439 -25.41 -17.51 -12.51
N GLY A 440 -25.46 -17.12 -11.24
CA GLY A 440 -24.53 -16.19 -10.62
C GLY A 440 -23.10 -16.76 -10.49
N TYR A 441 -22.15 -15.88 -10.19
CA TYR A 441 -20.74 -16.23 -10.11
C TYR A 441 -20.21 -16.05 -8.69
N MET A 442 -19.49 -17.06 -8.20
CA MET A 442 -18.83 -17.01 -6.90
C MET A 442 -17.32 -17.07 -7.05
N ARG A 443 -16.61 -16.16 -6.39
CA ARG A 443 -15.15 -16.20 -6.23
C ARG A 443 -14.81 -16.60 -4.79
N ILE A 444 -14.12 -17.72 -4.65
CA ILE A 444 -13.57 -18.18 -3.37
C ILE A 444 -12.05 -18.05 -3.40
N GLY A 445 -11.47 -17.58 -2.30
CA GLY A 445 -10.04 -17.67 -2.02
C GLY A 445 -9.83 -18.19 -0.60
N LEU A 446 -8.96 -19.18 -0.42
CA LEU A 446 -8.65 -19.77 0.87
C LEU A 446 -7.31 -19.27 1.38
#